data_AF-A0A2H3T277-F1
#
_entry.id   AF-A0A2H3T277-F1
#
_cell.length_a   1.000
_cell.length_b   1.000
_cell.length_c   1.000
_cell.angle_alpha   90.00
_cell.angle_beta   90.00
_cell.angle_gamma   90.00
#
_symmetry.space_group_name_H-M   'P 1'
#
loop_
_entity.id
_entity.type
_entity.pdbx_description
1 polymer ?
#
loop_
_entity_poly.entity_id
_entity_poly.type
_entity_poly.pdbx_seq_one_letter_code
_entity_poly.pdbx_strand_id
1 'polypeptide(L)'
;MAGQEIHSDYKAMKKATEMAKRSDTIFTTCIGAGIGLTRSDFFDIITVDEASQQTEPSSLVPLVKGCSQAILVGDHVQLRPTVNQTALALDFDVSLFERLHQSQALQGQRRLEGIDVGHAVSGPEPESPSHSIVVLTPYTRQAEVLKRMLSSIPYRIEVSSIDRFQGREADVIVFVTVRCKEHREIGFLKDMRRMNVALTRARSALIVVGSRVTLTEGTADEESASMWRRLLGSLTKVKLEVPVKGSVKKGWS
;
A
#
# COMPACT_ATOMS: atom_id res chain seq x y z
N MET A 1 -4.76 2.65 -18.67
CA MET A 1 -4.41 3.72 -19.64
C MET A 1 -2.90 3.73 -19.75
N ALA A 2 -2.35 2.88 -20.61
CA ALA A 2 -0.92 2.79 -20.89
C ALA A 2 -0.73 3.11 -22.37
N GLY A 3 0.17 4.04 -22.69
CA GLY A 3 0.77 4.18 -24.02
C GLY A 3 0.07 5.06 -25.07
N GLN A 4 -1.17 5.52 -24.88
CA GLN A 4 -1.90 6.22 -25.96
C GLN A 4 -1.67 7.73 -26.11
N GLU A 5 -1.11 8.45 -25.13
CA GLU A 5 -1.01 9.92 -25.22
C GLU A 5 0.35 10.45 -25.71
N ILE A 6 1.38 9.61 -25.67
CA ILE A 6 2.77 10.04 -25.89
C ILE A 6 3.07 10.40 -27.37
N HIS A 7 2.30 9.86 -28.31
CA HIS A 7 2.47 10.13 -29.75
C HIS A 7 1.65 11.30 -30.29
N SER A 8 0.80 11.92 -29.48
CA SER A 8 -0.12 12.96 -29.96
C SER A 8 0.48 14.39 -29.94
N ASP A 9 1.53 14.61 -29.15
CA ASP A 9 2.17 15.93 -29.02
C ASP A 9 3.71 15.83 -29.14
N TYR A 10 4.18 15.97 -30.38
CA TYR A 10 5.62 15.97 -30.72
C TYR A 10 6.41 17.04 -29.95
N LYS A 11 5.81 18.20 -29.64
CA LYS A 11 6.50 19.26 -28.90
C LYS A 11 6.69 18.88 -27.44
N ALA A 12 5.67 18.30 -26.82
CA ALA A 12 5.76 17.80 -25.45
C ALA A 12 6.81 16.68 -25.33
N MET A 13 6.85 15.75 -26.31
CA MET A 13 7.85 14.69 -26.37
C MET A 13 9.27 15.26 -26.45
N LYS A 14 9.52 16.20 -27.38
CA LYS A 14 10.83 16.81 -27.56
C LYS A 14 11.30 17.51 -26.28
N LYS A 15 10.41 18.27 -25.63
CA LYS A 15 10.70 18.92 -24.34
C LYS A 15 11.02 17.90 -23.25
N ALA A 16 10.27 16.81 -23.15
CA ALA A 16 10.52 15.75 -22.18
C ALA A 16 11.87 15.06 -22.42
N THR A 17 12.27 14.82 -23.67
CA THR A 17 13.58 14.25 -24.02
C THR A 17 14.71 15.18 -23.63
N GLU A 18 14.58 16.49 -23.93
CA GLU A 18 15.58 17.49 -23.54
C GLU A 18 15.69 17.61 -22.02
N MET A 19 14.55 17.51 -21.30
CA MET A 19 14.53 17.48 -19.84
C MET A 19 15.22 16.23 -19.27
N ALA A 20 14.98 15.05 -19.83
CA ALA A 20 15.63 13.83 -19.40
C ALA A 20 17.16 13.92 -19.55
N LYS A 21 17.64 14.39 -20.71
CA LYS A 21 19.08 14.51 -21.01
C LYS A 21 19.84 15.47 -20.09
N ARG A 22 19.18 16.49 -19.55
CA ARG A 22 19.79 17.48 -18.65
C ARG A 22 19.60 17.16 -17.17
N SER A 23 18.88 16.10 -16.84
CA SER A 23 18.55 15.76 -15.45
C SER A 23 19.59 14.81 -14.87
N ASP A 24 20.07 15.12 -13.67
CA ASP A 24 20.98 14.22 -12.94
C ASP A 24 20.24 13.02 -12.32
N THR A 25 18.92 13.10 -12.23
CA THR A 25 18.07 12.05 -11.65
C THR A 25 16.77 11.96 -12.43
N ILE A 26 16.34 10.73 -12.74
CA ILE A 26 15.12 10.46 -13.48
C ILE A 26 14.25 9.48 -12.67
N PHE A 27 13.00 9.88 -12.40
CA PHE A 27 11.99 9.02 -11.78
C PHE A 27 11.10 8.40 -12.85
N THR A 28 10.94 7.08 -12.79
CA THR A 28 10.06 6.33 -13.69
C THR A 28 9.61 5.04 -13.00
N THR A 29 8.57 4.39 -13.53
CA THR A 29 8.20 3.04 -13.08
C THR A 29 9.20 2.03 -13.61
N CYS A 30 9.33 0.86 -12.96
CA CYS A 30 10.27 -0.17 -13.40
C CYS A 30 10.07 -0.57 -14.88
N ILE A 31 8.82 -0.79 -15.29
CA ILE A 31 8.49 -1.06 -16.70
C ILE A 31 8.74 0.19 -17.56
N GLY A 32 8.40 1.37 -17.05
CA GLY A 32 8.64 2.67 -17.69
C GLY A 32 10.10 2.90 -18.05
N ALA A 33 11.06 2.38 -17.27
CA ALA A 33 12.49 2.48 -17.59
C ALA A 33 12.85 1.81 -18.93
N GLY A 34 12.16 0.72 -19.29
CA GLY A 34 12.39 -0.03 -20.52
C GLY A 34 11.59 0.46 -21.73
N ILE A 35 10.68 1.42 -21.55
CA ILE A 35 9.83 1.96 -22.62
C ILE A 35 9.91 3.48 -22.69
N GLY A 36 9.44 4.07 -23.79
CA GLY A 36 9.33 5.53 -23.92
C GLY A 36 10.67 6.26 -23.92
N LEU A 37 10.73 7.38 -23.19
CA LEU A 37 11.81 8.37 -23.20
C LEU A 37 13.18 7.82 -22.80
N THR A 38 13.21 6.97 -21.76
CA THR A 38 14.47 6.47 -21.19
C THR A 38 14.91 5.15 -21.80
N ARG A 39 14.23 4.64 -22.83
CA ARG A 39 14.46 3.30 -23.39
C ARG A 39 15.91 3.05 -23.80
N SER A 40 16.61 4.07 -24.29
CA SER A 40 17.99 3.96 -24.78
C SER A 40 19.04 4.53 -23.82
N ASP A 41 18.62 5.08 -22.68
CA ASP A 41 19.53 5.65 -21.70
C ASP A 41 20.16 4.57 -20.81
N PHE A 42 21.31 4.86 -20.22
CA PHE A 42 22.00 3.99 -19.26
C PHE A 42 22.17 4.72 -17.93
N PHE A 43 22.13 3.98 -16.83
CA PHE A 43 22.18 4.49 -15.48
C PHE A 43 23.12 3.64 -14.63
N ASP A 44 24.17 4.24 -14.09
CA ASP A 44 25.13 3.56 -13.21
C ASP A 44 24.53 3.22 -11.84
N ILE A 45 23.74 4.13 -11.29
CA ILE A 45 23.09 3.98 -9.98
C ILE A 45 21.59 3.87 -10.18
N ILE A 46 21.01 2.78 -9.66
CA ILE A 46 19.58 2.53 -9.75
C ILE A 46 19.01 2.31 -8.37
N THR A 47 18.01 3.14 -8.02
CA THR A 47 17.21 2.93 -6.81
C THR A 47 15.84 2.41 -7.20
N VAL A 48 15.44 1.29 -6.62
CA VAL A 48 14.09 0.73 -6.76
C VAL A 48 13.40 0.86 -5.40
N ASP A 49 12.43 1.77 -5.33
CA ASP A 49 11.54 1.92 -4.17
C ASP A 49 10.36 0.94 -4.25
N GLU A 50 9.78 0.59 -3.11
CA GLU A 50 8.74 -0.45 -2.96
C GLU A 50 9.13 -1.77 -3.67
N ALA A 51 10.41 -2.13 -3.61
CA ALA A 51 10.99 -3.27 -4.32
C ALA A 51 10.35 -4.61 -3.94
N SER A 52 9.78 -4.72 -2.74
CA SER A 52 9.03 -5.91 -2.31
C SER A 52 7.70 -6.09 -3.03
N GLN A 53 7.12 -5.02 -3.59
CA GLN A 53 5.90 -5.06 -4.40
C GLN A 53 6.14 -5.28 -5.90
N GLN A 54 7.38 -5.28 -6.37
CA GLN A 54 7.71 -5.50 -7.78
C GLN A 54 7.99 -6.97 -8.06
N THR A 55 7.41 -7.53 -9.13
CA THR A 55 7.82 -8.86 -9.59
C THR A 55 9.29 -8.80 -9.95
N GLU A 56 10.02 -9.90 -9.74
CA GLU A 56 11.44 -9.96 -10.09
C GLU A 56 11.72 -9.50 -11.55
N PRO A 57 10.97 -9.96 -12.57
CA PRO A 57 11.16 -9.46 -13.93
C PRO A 57 10.96 -7.95 -14.07
N SER A 58 10.02 -7.35 -13.33
CA SER A 58 9.79 -5.91 -13.38
C SER A 58 10.99 -5.15 -12.83
N SER A 59 11.52 -5.55 -11.67
CA SER A 59 12.70 -4.93 -11.06
C SER A 59 13.96 -5.08 -11.90
N LEU A 60 14.06 -6.15 -12.72
CA LEU A 60 15.19 -6.34 -13.62
C LEU A 60 15.22 -5.34 -14.79
N VAL A 61 14.08 -4.81 -15.22
CA VAL A 61 14.00 -3.87 -16.36
C VAL A 61 14.90 -2.65 -16.18
N PRO A 62 14.87 -1.91 -15.05
CA PRO A 62 15.83 -0.85 -14.83
C PRO A 62 17.24 -1.40 -14.59
N LEU A 63 17.40 -2.51 -13.85
CA LEU A 63 18.74 -3.04 -13.49
C LEU A 63 19.61 -3.43 -14.69
N VAL A 64 19.02 -3.82 -15.83
CA VAL A 64 19.76 -4.13 -17.06
C VAL A 64 20.20 -2.89 -17.85
N LYS A 65 19.93 -1.67 -17.34
CA LYS A 65 20.26 -0.40 -18.01
C LYS A 65 21.68 0.08 -17.72
N GLY A 66 22.64 -0.84 -17.61
CA GLY A 66 24.04 -0.52 -17.29
C GLY A 66 24.31 -0.28 -15.80
N CYS A 67 23.43 -0.75 -14.92
CA CYS A 67 23.55 -0.59 -13.48
C CYS A 67 24.87 -1.19 -12.96
N SER A 68 25.67 -0.36 -12.30
CA SER A 68 26.87 -0.78 -11.54
C SER A 68 26.62 -0.81 -10.03
N GLN A 69 25.65 -0.02 -9.54
CA GLN A 69 25.21 -0.01 -8.15
C GLN A 69 23.68 0.03 -8.05
N ALA A 70 23.11 -0.97 -7.39
CA ALA A 70 21.67 -1.07 -7.16
C ALA A 70 21.33 -0.88 -5.67
N ILE A 71 20.32 -0.04 -5.39
CA ILE A 71 19.73 0.15 -4.07
C ILE A 71 18.28 -0.32 -4.15
N LEU A 72 17.94 -1.38 -3.44
CA LEU A 72 16.56 -1.88 -3.36
C LEU A 72 15.99 -1.51 -1.99
N VAL A 73 14.95 -0.69 -2.00
CA VAL A 73 14.22 -0.26 -0.79
C VAL A 73 12.86 -0.93 -0.80
N GLY A 74 12.50 -1.58 0.31
CA GLY A 74 11.22 -2.25 0.43
C GLY A 74 11.06 -2.94 1.78
N ASP A 75 9.86 -3.44 2.02
CA ASP A 75 9.54 -4.19 3.23
C ASP A 75 8.99 -5.58 2.85
N HIS A 76 9.79 -6.61 3.16
CA HIS A 76 9.45 -8.01 2.90
C HIS A 76 8.34 -8.54 3.81
N VAL A 77 7.87 -7.80 4.82
CA VAL A 77 6.68 -8.16 5.62
C VAL A 77 5.42 -7.39 5.22
N GLN A 78 5.52 -6.49 4.23
CA GLN A 78 4.38 -5.82 3.58
C GLN A 78 4.02 -6.50 2.25
N LEU A 79 3.21 -5.87 1.39
CA LEU A 79 2.64 -6.52 0.22
C LEU A 79 3.70 -7.01 -0.77
N ARG A 80 3.38 -8.15 -1.36
CA ARG A 80 4.02 -8.70 -2.55
C ARG A 80 3.35 -8.15 -3.82
N PRO A 81 3.96 -8.37 -5.00
CA PRO A 81 3.36 -8.05 -6.28
C PRO A 81 2.02 -8.79 -6.46
N THR A 82 1.06 -8.11 -7.07
CA THR A 82 -0.21 -8.76 -7.43
C THR A 82 -0.04 -9.56 -8.71
N VAL A 83 -0.20 -10.88 -8.64
CA VAL A 83 -0.12 -11.80 -9.78
C VAL A 83 -1.39 -12.67 -9.86
N ASN A 84 -1.63 -13.29 -11.02
CA ASN A 84 -2.73 -14.25 -11.16
C ASN A 84 -2.40 -15.58 -10.44
N GLN A 85 -3.40 -16.45 -10.25
CA GLN A 85 -3.23 -17.70 -9.49
C GLN A 85 -2.20 -18.66 -10.12
N THR A 86 -2.09 -18.70 -11.44
CA THR A 86 -1.10 -19.55 -12.13
C THR A 86 0.32 -19.07 -11.87
N ALA A 87 0.55 -17.77 -11.93
CA ALA A 87 1.84 -17.15 -11.61
C ALA A 87 2.17 -17.28 -10.12
N LEU A 88 1.18 -17.15 -9.24
CA LEU A 88 1.33 -17.38 -7.80
C LEU A 88 1.80 -18.81 -7.49
N ALA A 89 1.25 -19.81 -8.20
CA ALA A 89 1.67 -21.21 -8.03
C ALA A 89 3.10 -21.49 -8.51
N LEU A 90 3.71 -20.55 -9.23
CA LEU A 90 5.10 -20.60 -9.72
C LEU A 90 5.98 -19.58 -8.97
N ASP A 91 5.53 -19.06 -7.83
CA ASP A 91 6.23 -18.10 -6.97
C ASP A 91 6.60 -16.76 -7.66
N PHE A 92 5.85 -16.35 -8.69
CA PHE A 92 6.09 -15.06 -9.37
C PHE A 92 5.75 -13.83 -8.50
N ASP A 93 5.10 -14.03 -7.35
CA ASP A 93 4.90 -13.00 -6.32
C ASP A 93 6.13 -12.83 -5.42
N VAL A 94 7.14 -13.70 -5.50
CA VAL A 94 8.39 -13.49 -4.79
C VAL A 94 9.22 -12.44 -5.53
N SER A 95 9.43 -11.30 -4.88
CA SER A 95 10.22 -10.20 -5.44
C SER A 95 11.72 -10.50 -5.40
N LEU A 96 12.49 -9.82 -6.27
CA LEU A 96 13.96 -9.85 -6.22
C LEU A 96 14.47 -9.44 -4.84
N PHE A 97 13.85 -8.42 -4.22
CA PHE A 97 14.17 -7.95 -2.88
C PHE A 97 14.02 -9.07 -1.84
N GLU A 98 12.87 -9.75 -1.83
CA GLU A 98 12.59 -10.82 -0.87
C GLU A 98 13.51 -12.03 -1.08
N ARG A 99 13.78 -12.41 -2.33
CA ARG A 99 14.72 -13.50 -2.66
C ARG A 99 16.14 -13.19 -2.17
N LEU A 100 16.63 -11.97 -2.40
CA LEU A 100 17.95 -11.55 -1.93
C LEU A 100 18.01 -11.48 -0.40
N HIS A 101 16.99 -10.93 0.25
CA HIS A 101 16.89 -10.87 1.70
C HIS A 101 16.98 -12.27 2.35
N GLN A 102 16.25 -13.25 1.81
CA GLN A 102 16.28 -14.62 2.29
C GLN A 102 17.63 -15.30 2.03
N SER A 103 18.25 -15.07 0.87
CA SER A 103 19.59 -15.61 0.59
C SER A 103 20.68 -15.07 1.52
N GLN A 104 20.57 -13.80 1.93
CA GLN A 104 21.48 -13.16 2.87
C GLN A 104 21.29 -13.69 4.30
N ALA A 105 20.05 -13.94 4.71
CA ALA A 105 19.75 -14.55 6.00
C ALA A 105 20.38 -15.95 6.14
N LEU A 106 20.47 -16.70 5.05
CA LEU A 106 21.11 -18.02 4.99
C LEU A 106 22.65 -17.98 4.99
N GLN A 107 23.27 -16.85 4.63
CA GLN A 107 24.72 -16.72 4.49
C GLN A 107 25.43 -16.12 5.71
N GLY A 108 24.74 -15.93 6.84
CA GLY A 108 25.32 -15.34 8.04
C GLY A 108 25.48 -13.82 7.85
N GLN A 109 24.56 -13.08 8.44
CA GLN A 109 24.36 -11.66 8.21
C GLN A 109 25.60 -10.84 8.59
N ARG A 110 26.31 -10.24 7.60
CA ARG A 110 27.12 -9.05 7.87
C ARG A 110 26.16 -7.90 8.11
N ARG A 111 25.96 -7.58 9.37
CA ARG A 111 25.22 -6.40 9.83
C ARG A 111 25.87 -5.16 9.20
N LEU A 112 25.24 -4.59 8.19
CA LEU A 112 25.59 -3.24 7.73
C LEU A 112 25.18 -2.30 8.87
N GLU A 113 26.14 -1.56 9.40
CA GLU A 113 25.88 -0.50 10.37
C GLU A 113 24.90 0.48 9.74
N GLY A 114 23.80 0.74 10.45
CA GLY A 114 22.81 1.70 10.01
C GLY A 114 23.46 3.06 9.85
N ILE A 115 23.35 3.65 8.66
CA ILE A 115 23.63 5.07 8.48
C ILE A 115 22.48 5.80 9.16
N ASP A 116 22.77 6.38 10.31
CA ASP A 116 21.85 7.22 11.06
C ASP A 116 21.71 8.55 10.31
N VAL A 117 20.61 8.73 9.58
CA VAL A 117 20.31 9.99 8.89
C VAL A 117 19.66 10.93 9.91
N GLY A 118 20.46 11.40 10.85
CA GLY A 118 20.06 12.48 11.75
C GLY A 118 20.10 13.81 11.01
N HIS A 119 18.94 14.39 10.73
CA HIS A 119 18.78 15.83 10.51
C HIS A 119 17.52 16.33 11.20
N ALA A 120 17.72 17.09 12.28
CA ALA A 120 16.69 17.92 12.88
C ALA A 120 16.40 19.10 11.94
N VAL A 121 15.14 19.26 11.57
CA VAL A 121 14.64 20.48 10.92
C VAL A 121 13.74 21.19 11.91
N SER A 122 14.23 22.26 12.51
CA SER A 122 13.41 23.24 13.22
C SER A 122 12.87 24.26 12.21
N GLY A 123 11.63 24.06 11.78
CA GLY A 123 10.83 25.03 11.04
C GLY A 123 9.77 25.68 11.95
N PRO A 124 9.20 26.83 11.55
CA PRO A 124 8.27 27.59 12.40
C PRO A 124 6.95 26.83 12.61
N GLU A 125 6.31 27.07 13.76
CA GLU A 125 5.06 26.43 14.18
C GLU A 125 3.96 26.52 13.11
N PRO A 126 3.27 25.41 12.77
CA PRO A 126 2.22 25.44 11.77
C PRO A 126 0.88 25.89 12.38
N GLU A 127 0.20 26.75 11.63
CA GLU A 127 -1.22 27.04 11.76
C GLU A 127 -2.03 25.73 11.92
N SER A 128 -2.99 25.73 12.86
CA SER A 128 -3.84 24.60 13.28
C SER A 128 -3.98 23.48 12.23
N PRO A 129 -3.37 22.29 12.43
CA PRO A 129 -3.37 21.27 11.39
C PRO A 129 -4.77 20.69 11.21
N SER A 130 -5.31 20.79 10.00
CA SER A 130 -6.41 19.92 9.59
C SER A 130 -5.87 18.49 9.57
N HIS A 131 -6.16 17.71 10.62
CA HIS A 131 -5.70 16.34 10.72
C HIS A 131 -6.24 15.51 9.55
N SER A 132 -5.37 14.78 8.88
CA SER A 132 -5.74 13.93 7.75
C SER A 132 -6.47 12.67 8.24
N ILE A 133 -7.71 12.47 7.77
CA ILE A 133 -8.51 11.29 8.09
C ILE A 133 -8.70 10.46 6.84
N VAL A 134 -8.30 9.18 6.92
CA VAL A 134 -8.45 8.22 5.83
C VAL A 134 -9.23 7.00 6.30
N VAL A 135 -10.24 6.62 5.52
CA VAL A 135 -10.96 5.36 5.70
C VAL A 135 -10.31 4.30 4.81
N LEU A 136 -9.77 3.26 5.43
CA LEU A 136 -9.19 2.11 4.75
C LEU A 136 -10.14 0.93 4.81
N THR A 137 -10.19 0.16 3.72
CA THR A 137 -10.94 -1.09 3.68
C THR A 137 -10.25 -2.11 2.76
N PRO A 138 -10.31 -3.42 3.04
CA PRO A 138 -9.67 -4.43 2.18
C PRO A 138 -10.32 -4.56 0.81
N TYR A 139 -11.56 -4.10 0.66
CA TYR A 139 -12.39 -4.37 -0.51
C TYR A 139 -12.63 -3.11 -1.34
N THR A 140 -12.11 -3.09 -2.58
CA THR A 140 -12.25 -1.93 -3.49
C THR A 140 -13.71 -1.51 -3.72
N ARG A 141 -14.63 -2.48 -3.85
CA ARG A 141 -16.07 -2.21 -3.96
C ARG A 141 -16.64 -1.52 -2.72
N GLN A 142 -16.18 -1.90 -1.52
CA GLN A 142 -16.57 -1.22 -0.29
C GLN A 142 -16.03 0.21 -0.28
N ALA A 143 -14.79 0.44 -0.72
CA ALA A 143 -14.21 1.78 -0.80
C ALA A 143 -15.06 2.69 -1.70
N GLU A 144 -15.55 2.18 -2.85
CA GLU A 144 -16.45 2.91 -3.74
C GLU A 144 -17.77 3.31 -3.04
N VAL A 145 -18.39 2.38 -2.31
CA VAL A 145 -19.63 2.62 -1.56
C VAL A 145 -19.40 3.65 -0.45
N LEU A 146 -18.36 3.46 0.37
CA LEU A 146 -18.01 4.36 1.47
C LEU A 146 -17.70 5.77 0.94
N LYS A 147 -16.99 5.88 -0.18
CA LYS A 147 -16.70 7.18 -0.81
C LYS A 147 -17.97 7.94 -1.19
N ARG A 148 -19.00 7.24 -1.70
CA ARG A 148 -20.31 7.84 -2.02
C ARG A 148 -21.11 8.20 -0.77
N MET A 149 -21.05 7.39 0.28
CA MET A 149 -21.76 7.68 1.53
C MET A 149 -21.15 8.88 2.25
N LEU A 150 -19.82 8.93 2.30
CA LEU A 150 -19.05 9.95 3.02
C LEU A 150 -18.93 11.27 2.26
N SER A 151 -19.24 11.32 0.95
CA SER A 151 -19.23 12.57 0.18
C SER A 151 -20.26 13.58 0.66
N SER A 152 -21.26 13.15 1.44
CA SER A 152 -22.26 14.02 2.06
C SER A 152 -21.77 14.70 3.35
N ILE A 153 -20.62 14.28 3.88
CA ILE A 153 -20.05 14.82 5.11
C ILE A 153 -19.19 16.04 4.74
N PRO A 154 -19.33 17.18 5.45
CA PRO A 154 -18.59 18.41 5.14
C PRO A 154 -17.10 18.37 5.51
N TYR A 155 -16.55 17.18 5.81
CA TYR A 155 -15.15 16.97 6.15
C TYR A 155 -14.43 16.27 4.99
N ARG A 156 -13.18 16.65 4.74
CA ARG A 156 -12.33 16.02 3.72
C ARG A 156 -11.86 14.65 4.22
N ILE A 157 -12.63 13.62 3.92
CA ILE A 157 -12.30 12.23 4.26
C ILE A 157 -11.89 11.51 2.98
N GLU A 158 -10.65 11.01 2.95
CA GLU A 158 -10.22 10.12 1.87
C GLU A 158 -10.71 8.69 2.14
N VAL A 159 -11.09 7.98 1.09
CA VAL A 159 -11.44 6.56 1.17
C VAL A 159 -10.60 5.79 0.16
N SER A 160 -9.88 4.77 0.62
CA SER A 160 -9.02 3.95 -0.22
C SER A 160 -9.05 2.48 0.17
N SER A 161 -8.60 1.62 -0.75
CA SER A 161 -8.27 0.24 -0.43
C SER A 161 -6.87 0.16 0.17
N ILE A 162 -6.59 -0.91 0.92
CA ILE A 162 -5.25 -1.15 1.51
C ILE A 162 -4.17 -1.12 0.43
N ASP A 163 -4.35 -1.89 -0.65
CA ASP A 163 -3.37 -2.05 -1.72
C ASP A 163 -3.06 -0.72 -2.43
N ARG A 164 -4.00 0.22 -2.51
CA ARG A 164 -3.81 1.55 -3.12
C ARG A 164 -3.21 2.58 -2.17
N PHE A 165 -3.15 2.28 -0.88
CA PHE A 165 -2.68 3.19 0.16
C PHE A 165 -1.31 2.76 0.75
N GLN A 166 -0.64 1.78 0.14
CA GLN A 166 0.73 1.44 0.52
C GLN A 166 1.69 2.63 0.26
N GLY A 167 2.71 2.77 1.10
CA GLY A 167 3.69 3.86 1.04
C GLY A 167 3.16 5.22 1.51
N ARG A 168 1.87 5.30 1.85
CA ARG A 168 1.22 6.53 2.33
C ARG A 168 0.89 6.41 3.82
N GLU A 169 0.69 7.55 4.48
CA GLU A 169 0.30 7.62 5.89
C GLU A 169 -0.75 8.72 6.10
N ALA A 170 -1.48 8.65 7.20
CA ALA A 170 -2.40 9.69 7.64
C ALA A 170 -2.39 9.82 9.18
N ASP A 171 -2.86 10.96 9.68
CA ASP A 171 -2.91 11.19 11.13
C ASP A 171 -3.89 10.24 11.81
N VAL A 172 -5.06 10.05 11.19
CA VAL A 172 -6.08 9.12 11.66
C VAL A 172 -6.48 8.14 10.55
N ILE A 173 -6.41 6.84 10.86
CA ILE A 173 -6.94 5.77 10.01
C ILE A 173 -8.21 5.20 10.63
N VAL A 174 -9.28 5.15 9.85
CA VAL A 174 -10.49 4.38 10.16
C VAL A 174 -10.48 3.11 9.30
N PHE A 175 -10.12 1.98 9.90
CA PHE A 175 -10.06 0.70 9.22
C PHE A 175 -11.39 -0.05 9.30
N VAL A 176 -12.08 -0.18 8.17
CA VAL A 176 -13.38 -0.88 8.04
C VAL A 176 -13.18 -2.28 7.47
N THR A 177 -13.37 -3.30 8.31
CA THR A 177 -13.06 -4.70 7.96
C THR A 177 -14.13 -5.38 7.10
N VAL A 178 -15.34 -4.80 7.02
CA VAL A 178 -16.49 -5.23 6.19
C VAL A 178 -17.15 -6.54 6.61
N ARG A 179 -16.36 -7.60 6.87
CA ARG A 179 -16.90 -8.95 7.05
C ARG A 179 -17.78 -9.03 8.29
N CYS A 180 -19.04 -9.40 8.06
CA CYS A 180 -20.01 -9.77 9.08
C CYS A 180 -20.66 -11.12 8.72
N LYS A 181 -21.22 -11.77 9.74
CA LYS A 181 -21.48 -13.21 9.85
C LYS A 181 -22.51 -13.73 8.82
N GLU A 182 -22.05 -14.27 7.70
CA GLU A 182 -22.87 -15.19 6.85
C GLU A 182 -22.03 -16.29 6.18
N HIS A 183 -20.82 -16.00 5.70
CA HIS A 183 -20.00 -16.98 4.96
C HIS A 183 -18.85 -17.63 5.75
N ARG A 184 -18.79 -17.43 7.08
CA ARG A 184 -17.76 -17.94 8.01
C ARG A 184 -16.28 -17.61 7.68
N GLU A 185 -15.94 -17.16 6.49
CA GLU A 185 -14.56 -16.83 6.09
C GLU A 185 -14.24 -15.34 6.22
N ILE A 186 -13.02 -15.02 6.66
CA ILE A 186 -12.52 -13.64 6.75
C ILE A 186 -11.87 -13.14 5.44
N GLY A 187 -11.65 -14.03 4.45
CA GLY A 187 -11.17 -13.68 3.10
C GLY A 187 -9.85 -12.91 3.11
N PHE A 188 -9.84 -11.71 2.51
CA PHE A 188 -8.68 -10.81 2.40
C PHE A 188 -8.06 -10.41 3.75
N LEU A 189 -8.76 -10.63 4.87
CA LEU A 189 -8.24 -10.36 6.22
C LEU A 189 -7.36 -11.50 6.79
N LYS A 190 -7.18 -12.61 6.05
CA LYS A 190 -6.16 -13.65 6.37
C LYS A 190 -4.76 -13.23 5.95
N ASP A 191 -4.65 -12.25 5.05
CA ASP A 191 -3.38 -11.80 4.50
C ASP A 191 -2.66 -10.89 5.51
N MET A 192 -1.68 -11.47 6.19
CA MET A 192 -0.86 -10.81 7.21
C MET A 192 -0.14 -9.58 6.67
N ARG A 193 0.26 -9.58 5.39
CA ARG A 193 0.96 -8.46 4.76
C ARG A 193 0.02 -7.28 4.57
N ARG A 194 -1.22 -7.53 4.11
CA ARG A 194 -2.27 -6.49 4.03
C ARG A 194 -2.62 -5.92 5.38
N MET A 195 -2.63 -6.75 6.41
CA MET A 195 -2.84 -6.26 7.77
C MET A 195 -1.69 -5.40 8.26
N ASN A 196 -0.44 -5.81 8.04
CA ASN A 196 0.72 -5.00 8.37
C ASN A 196 0.66 -3.63 7.70
N VAL A 197 0.27 -3.56 6.41
CA VAL A 197 0.03 -2.28 5.75
C VAL A 197 -1.05 -1.50 6.50
N ALA A 198 -2.27 -2.02 6.61
CA ALA A 198 -3.41 -1.29 7.18
C ALA A 198 -3.16 -0.77 8.61
N LEU A 199 -2.50 -1.55 9.45
CA LEU A 199 -2.26 -1.23 10.86
C LEU A 199 -1.15 -0.19 11.06
N THR A 200 -0.25 -0.04 10.09
CA THR A 200 0.92 0.87 10.19
C THR A 200 0.71 2.20 9.47
N ARG A 201 -0.47 2.45 8.87
CA ARG A 201 -0.72 3.71 8.13
C ARG A 201 -1.07 4.90 9.03
N ALA A 202 -1.37 4.67 10.31
CA ALA A 202 -1.80 5.69 11.25
C ALA A 202 -0.61 6.30 11.99
N ARG A 203 -0.46 7.63 11.93
CA ARG A 203 0.57 8.36 12.70
C ARG A 203 0.12 8.64 14.14
N SER A 204 -1.16 8.95 14.34
CA SER A 204 -1.70 9.35 15.65
C SER A 204 -2.75 8.39 16.19
N ALA A 205 -3.71 7.95 15.36
CA ALA A 205 -4.78 7.08 15.83
C ALA A 205 -5.27 6.08 14.77
N LEU A 206 -5.53 4.85 15.22
CA LEU A 206 -6.19 3.79 14.45
C LEU A 206 -7.54 3.45 15.08
N ILE A 207 -8.61 3.59 14.29
CA ILE A 207 -9.97 3.20 14.67
C ILE A 207 -10.37 1.99 13.83
N VAL A 208 -10.67 0.86 14.47
CA VAL A 208 -11.10 -0.37 13.77
C VAL A 208 -12.60 -0.53 13.90
N VAL A 209 -13.29 -0.64 12.76
CA VAL A 209 -14.73 -0.88 12.66
C VAL A 209 -14.96 -2.27 12.05
N GLY A 210 -15.50 -3.18 12.85
CA GLY A 210 -15.69 -4.57 12.42
C GLY A 210 -16.43 -5.44 13.43
N SER A 211 -16.74 -6.67 13.02
CA SER A 211 -17.35 -7.69 13.87
C SER A 211 -16.28 -8.50 14.61
N ARG A 212 -16.17 -8.33 15.94
CA ARG A 212 -15.23 -9.09 16.79
C ARG A 212 -15.36 -10.59 16.58
N VAL A 213 -16.59 -11.11 16.67
CA VAL A 213 -16.91 -12.53 16.47
C VAL A 213 -16.43 -13.02 15.10
N THR A 214 -16.63 -12.25 14.04
CA THR A 214 -16.20 -12.65 12.69
C THR A 214 -14.67 -12.69 12.57
N LEU A 215 -13.96 -11.78 13.24
CA LEU A 215 -12.50 -11.68 13.19
C LEU A 215 -11.80 -12.69 14.11
N THR A 216 -12.43 -13.13 15.20
CA THR A 216 -11.80 -14.01 16.21
C THR A 216 -12.33 -15.44 16.24
N GLU A 217 -13.56 -15.69 15.77
CA GLU A 217 -14.26 -16.99 15.94
C GLU A 217 -14.73 -17.61 14.60
N GLY A 218 -14.34 -17.03 13.44
CA GLY A 218 -14.68 -17.57 12.11
C GLY A 218 -13.83 -18.77 11.66
N THR A 219 -13.97 -19.22 10.42
CA THR A 219 -13.08 -20.20 9.75
C THR A 219 -11.75 -19.58 9.29
N ALA A 220 -11.30 -18.56 10.03
CA ALA A 220 -9.93 -18.08 9.91
C ALA A 220 -8.98 -19.21 10.34
N ASP A 221 -7.82 -19.30 9.70
CA ASP A 221 -6.72 -20.11 10.23
C ASP A 221 -6.32 -19.59 11.62
N GLU A 222 -5.76 -20.48 12.44
CA GLU A 222 -5.45 -20.19 13.84
C GLU A 222 -4.45 -19.05 14.00
N GLU A 223 -3.53 -18.88 13.03
CA GLU A 223 -2.57 -17.79 12.99
C GLU A 223 -3.27 -16.43 12.88
N SER A 224 -4.10 -16.27 11.84
CA SER A 224 -4.90 -15.06 11.63
C SER A 224 -5.81 -14.76 12.82
N ALA A 225 -6.52 -15.78 13.33
CA ALA A 225 -7.43 -15.62 14.47
C ALA A 225 -6.70 -15.21 15.75
N SER A 226 -5.51 -15.76 16.00
CA SER A 226 -4.66 -15.43 17.16
C SER A 226 -4.18 -13.99 17.10
N MET A 227 -3.73 -13.53 15.93
CA MET A 227 -3.33 -12.12 15.76
C MET A 227 -4.53 -11.18 15.94
N TRP A 228 -5.70 -11.47 15.36
CA TRP A 228 -6.90 -10.66 15.60
C TRP A 228 -7.30 -10.62 17.07
N ARG A 229 -7.19 -11.73 17.80
CA ARG A 229 -7.40 -11.77 19.25
C ARG A 229 -6.41 -10.87 20.00
N ARG A 230 -5.12 -10.90 19.63
CA ARG A 230 -4.08 -10.03 20.21
C ARG A 230 -4.36 -8.56 19.95
N LEU A 231 -4.61 -8.18 18.68
CA LEU A 231 -4.91 -6.81 18.29
C LEU A 231 -6.18 -6.29 18.98
N LEU A 232 -7.29 -7.02 18.91
CA LEU A 232 -8.54 -6.59 19.55
C LEU A 232 -8.48 -6.62 21.08
N GLY A 233 -7.50 -7.33 21.65
CA GLY A 233 -7.17 -7.31 23.07
C GLY A 233 -6.41 -6.06 23.50
N SER A 234 -5.64 -5.44 22.61
CA SER A 234 -4.92 -4.18 22.89
C SER A 234 -5.75 -2.92 22.60
N LEU A 235 -6.80 -3.03 21.78
CA LEU A 235 -7.68 -1.89 21.45
C LEU A 235 -8.66 -1.56 22.58
N THR A 236 -8.86 -0.27 22.82
CA THR A 236 -9.93 0.22 23.70
C THR A 236 -11.27 0.13 23.00
N LYS A 237 -12.23 -0.59 23.61
CA LYS A 237 -13.58 -0.72 23.06
C LYS A 237 -14.37 0.58 23.28
N VAL A 238 -14.75 1.22 22.18
CA VAL A 238 -15.67 2.37 22.20
C VAL A 238 -17.08 1.89 21.89
N LYS A 239 -18.05 2.24 22.74
CA LYS A 239 -19.47 2.02 22.47
C LYS A 239 -20.00 3.26 21.76
N LEU A 240 -20.38 3.11 20.49
CA LEU A 240 -21.05 4.17 19.75
C LEU A 240 -22.55 4.07 19.99
N GLU A 241 -23.14 5.14 20.49
CA GLU A 241 -24.60 5.29 20.53
C GLU A 241 -25.04 5.77 19.16
N VAL A 242 -25.52 4.85 18.32
CA VAL A 242 -26.06 5.21 17.01
C VAL A 242 -27.50 5.66 17.22
N PRO A 243 -27.86 6.93 16.93
CA PRO A 243 -29.26 7.35 16.96
C PRO A 243 -30.02 6.55 15.91
N VAL A 244 -30.92 5.69 16.36
CA VAL A 244 -31.79 4.91 15.47
C VAL A 244 -32.71 5.90 14.76
N LYS A 245 -32.45 6.18 13.47
CA LYS A 245 -33.43 6.91 12.64
C LYS A 245 -34.72 6.08 12.63
N GLY A 246 -35.78 6.68 13.17
CA GLY A 246 -37.06 6.02 13.42
C GLY A 246 -37.64 5.28 12.23
N SER A 247 -38.26 4.14 12.53
CA SER A 247 -39.34 3.46 11.81
C SER A 247 -39.45 3.76 10.31
N VAL A 248 -38.85 2.89 9.49
CA VAL A 248 -39.25 2.73 8.09
C VAL A 248 -40.73 2.34 8.08
N LYS A 249 -41.62 3.28 7.73
CA LYS A 249 -43.01 2.93 7.39
C LYS A 249 -42.97 2.00 6.17
N LYS A 250 -43.50 0.78 6.34
CA LYS A 250 -43.88 -0.11 5.24
C LYS A 250 -44.75 0.66 4.25
N GLY A 251 -44.36 0.62 2.98
CA GLY A 251 -45.09 1.27 1.89
C GLY A 251 -44.44 1.01 0.55
N TRP A 252 -44.37 -0.26 0.15
CA TRP A 252 -44.30 -0.63 -1.26
C TRP A 252 -45.56 -1.46 -1.51
N SER A 253 -46.53 -0.82 -2.15
CA SER A 253 -47.63 -1.46 -2.89
C SER A 253 -47.15 -1.82 -4.27
#